data_AF-A0A1M5W372-F1
#
_entry.id   AF-A0A1M5W372-F1
#
_cell.length_a   1.000
_cell.length_b   1.000
_cell.length_c   1.000
_cell.angle_alpha   90.00
_cell.angle_beta   90.00
_cell.angle_gamma   90.00
#
_symmetry.space_group_name_H-M   'P 1'
#
loop_
_entity.id
_entity.type
_entity.pdbx_description
1 polymer ?
#
loop_
_entity_poly.entity_id
_entity_poly.type
_entity_poly.pdbx_seq_one_letter_code
_entity_poly.pdbx_strand_id
1 'polypeptide(L)'
;MSRNQIETRIAQLYLALQYCSERSKSFTPGERICINQERFQWMHILDDETASPRPVSQAIENKLKEVLKLADHYNFKPYYGDPFKEEILLHN
;
A
#
# COMPACT_ATOMS: atom_id res chain seq x y z
N MET A 1 -16.19 2.39 0.08
CA MET A 1 -15.44 1.16 0.40
C MET A 1 -15.74 0.81 1.85
N SER A 2 -15.83 -0.47 2.22
CA SER A 2 -15.91 -0.86 3.64
C SER A 2 -14.57 -0.65 4.33
N ARG A 3 -14.57 -0.63 5.68
CA ARG A 3 -13.34 -0.53 6.48
C ARG A 3 -12.28 -1.56 6.06
N ASN A 4 -12.65 -2.84 5.96
CA ASN A 4 -11.74 -3.91 5.53
C ASN A 4 -11.16 -3.67 4.13
N GLN A 5 -11.93 -3.10 3.21
CA GLN A 5 -11.44 -2.77 1.87
C GLN A 5 -10.41 -1.64 1.92
N ILE A 6 -10.62 -0.65 2.81
CA ILE A 6 -9.69 0.47 3.02
C ILE A 6 -8.39 -0.04 3.65
N GLU A 7 -8.47 -0.85 4.69
CA GLU A 7 -7.31 -1.47 5.35
C GLU A 7 -6.49 -2.31 4.35
N THR A 8 -7.17 -3.14 3.55
CA THR A 8 -6.54 -3.93 2.48
C THR A 8 -5.82 -3.02 1.48
N ARG A 9 -6.46 -1.91 1.07
CA ARG A 9 -5.85 -0.97 0.13
C ARG A 9 -4.62 -0.30 0.73
N ILE A 10 -4.67 0.13 1.99
CA ILE A 10 -3.53 0.72 2.69
C ILE A 10 -2.37 -0.28 2.77
N ALA A 11 -2.64 -1.54 3.12
CA ALA A 11 -1.62 -2.60 3.17
C ALA A 11 -0.95 -2.83 1.81
N GLN A 12 -1.74 -2.83 0.72
CA GLN A 12 -1.22 -2.91 -0.65
C GLN A 12 -0.31 -1.73 -1.00
N LEU A 13 -0.69 -0.50 -0.62
CA LEU A 13 0.13 0.70 -0.87
C LEU A 13 1.44 0.65 -0.07
N TYR A 14 1.42 0.17 1.18
CA TYR A 14 2.63 -0.09 1.96
C TYR A 14 3.54 -1.11 1.29
N LEU A 15 3.01 -2.26 0.89
CA LEU A 15 3.77 -3.32 0.24
C LEU A 15 4.42 -2.84 -1.06
N ALA A 16 3.67 -2.14 -1.90
CA ALA A 16 4.18 -1.64 -3.17
C ALA A 16 5.31 -0.62 -2.99
N LEU A 17 5.18 0.30 -2.02
CA LEU A 17 6.23 1.27 -1.72
C LEU A 17 7.50 0.62 -1.17
N GLN A 18 7.37 -0.39 -0.30
CA GLN A 18 8.50 -1.15 0.24
C GLN A 18 9.20 -1.96 -0.85
N TYR A 19 8.44 -2.75 -1.62
CA TYR A 19 8.98 -3.50 -2.76
C TYR A 19 9.76 -2.60 -3.72
N CYS A 20 9.19 -1.44 -4.07
CA CYS A 20 9.88 -0.52 -4.98
C CYS A 20 11.11 0.18 -4.38
N SER A 21 11.19 0.29 -3.06
CA SER A 21 12.36 0.86 -2.39
C SER A 21 13.49 -0.18 -2.28
N GLU A 22 13.15 -1.46 -2.16
CA GLU A 22 14.10 -2.55 -1.88
C GLU A 22 14.52 -3.36 -3.13
N ARG A 23 13.66 -3.46 -4.15
CA ARG A 23 13.87 -4.36 -5.30
C ARG A 23 13.95 -3.65 -6.63
N SER A 24 13.04 -2.72 -6.91
CA SER A 24 12.98 -2.07 -8.22
C SER A 24 12.45 -0.65 -8.14
N LYS A 25 13.14 0.31 -8.76
CA LYS A 25 12.68 1.70 -8.86
C LYS A 25 11.54 1.88 -9.89
N SER A 26 10.47 1.09 -9.76
CA SER A 26 9.35 1.04 -10.71
C SER A 26 8.45 2.28 -10.67
N PHE A 27 8.46 3.00 -9.55
CA PHE A 27 7.76 4.27 -9.40
C PHE A 27 8.73 5.44 -9.49
N THR A 28 8.35 6.47 -10.24
CA THR A 28 8.99 7.78 -10.19
C THR A 28 8.78 8.45 -8.82
N PRO A 29 9.58 9.46 -8.45
CA PRO A 29 9.34 10.24 -7.24
C PRO A 29 7.92 10.81 -7.14
N GLY A 30 7.36 11.32 -8.24
CA GLY A 30 5.99 11.85 -8.29
C GLY A 30 4.93 10.77 -8.04
N GLU A 31 5.10 9.58 -8.61
CA GLU A 31 4.18 8.46 -8.37
C GLU A 31 4.24 7.99 -6.91
N ARG A 32 5.42 7.95 -6.30
CA ARG A 32 5.57 7.62 -4.87
C ARG A 32 4.86 8.65 -3.99
N ILE A 33 4.93 9.94 -4.34
CA ILE A 33 4.20 11.00 -3.63
C ILE A 33 2.69 10.75 -3.73
N CYS A 34 2.16 10.49 -4.93
CA CYS A 34 0.73 10.21 -5.12
C CYS A 34 0.27 8.98 -4.31
N ILE A 35 1.03 7.88 -4.33
CA ILE A 35 0.74 6.66 -3.56
C ILE A 35 0.75 6.95 -2.06
N ASN A 36 1.74 7.71 -1.55
CA ASN A 36 1.77 8.11 -0.15
C ASN A 36 0.56 8.99 0.22
N GLN A 37 0.21 9.95 -0.61
CA GLN A 37 -0.96 10.81 -0.39
C GLN A 37 -2.26 10.00 -0.35
N GLU A 38 -2.42 9.05 -1.26
CA GLU A 38 -3.57 8.13 -1.25
C GLU A 38 -3.62 7.35 0.06
N ARG A 39 -2.49 6.77 0.48
CA ARG A 39 -2.39 6.00 1.71
C ARG A 39 -2.77 6.83 2.94
N PHE A 40 -2.26 8.05 3.04
CA PHE A 40 -2.63 8.96 4.14
C PHE A 40 -4.09 9.37 4.09
N GLN A 41 -4.67 9.59 2.91
CA GLN A 41 -6.08 9.90 2.78
C GLN A 41 -6.95 8.73 3.25
N TRP A 42 -6.57 7.49 2.92
CA TRP A 42 -7.27 6.31 3.41
C TRP A 42 -7.15 6.14 4.93
N MET A 43 -5.98 6.40 5.51
CA MET A 43 -5.83 6.42 6.97
C MET A 43 -6.76 7.47 7.60
N HIS A 44 -6.82 8.67 7.04
CA HIS A 44 -7.71 9.72 7.53
C HIS A 44 -9.19 9.33 7.44
N ILE A 45 -9.61 8.65 6.36
CA ILE A 45 -10.99 8.16 6.20
C ILE A 45 -11.35 7.09 7.24
N LEU A 46 -10.38 6.31 7.74
CA LEU A 46 -10.63 5.35 8.83
C LEU A 46 -10.97 6.04 10.16
N ASP A 47 -10.56 7.30 10.33
CA ASP A 47 -10.81 8.14 11.52
C ASP A 47 -12.01 9.08 11.31
N ASP A 48 -12.22 9.56 10.08
CA ASP A 48 -13.29 10.46 9.67
C ASP A 48 -13.95 9.96 8.37
N GLU A 49 -15.06 9.24 8.52
CA GLU A 49 -15.80 8.67 7.39
C GLU A 49 -16.44 9.74 6.47
N THR A 50 -16.47 11.01 6.88
CA THR A 50 -16.96 12.12 6.04
C THR A 50 -15.91 12.62 5.05
N ALA A 51 -14.63 12.26 5.26
CA ALA A 51 -13.55 12.60 4.36
C ALA A 51 -13.71 11.92 2.99
N SER A 52 -13.30 12.62 1.94
CA SER A 52 -13.40 12.11 0.56
C SER A 52 -12.11 11.43 0.11
N PRO A 53 -12.19 10.36 -0.70
CA PRO A 53 -11.00 9.71 -1.24
C PRO A 53 -10.27 10.63 -2.23
N ARG A 54 -8.95 10.46 -2.34
CA ARG A 54 -8.13 11.13 -3.35
C ARG A 54 -8.10 10.28 -4.63
N PRO A 55 -8.48 10.83 -5.79
CA PRO A 55 -8.39 10.10 -7.04
C PRO A 55 -6.93 9.78 -7.40
N VAL A 56 -6.70 8.58 -7.90
CA VAL A 56 -5.41 8.11 -8.39
C VAL A 56 -5.54 7.82 -9.88
N SER A 57 -4.50 8.13 -10.66
CA SER A 57 -4.55 7.90 -12.10
C SER A 57 -4.54 6.41 -12.42
N GLN A 58 -5.22 6.03 -13.51
CA GLN A 58 -5.25 4.64 -13.97
C GLN A 58 -3.84 4.08 -14.25
N ALA A 59 -2.90 4.94 -14.65
CA ALA A 59 -1.51 4.55 -14.86
C ALA A 59 -0.83 4.08 -13.55
N ILE A 60 -1.06 4.80 -12.44
CA ILE A 60 -0.55 4.40 -11.13
C ILE A 60 -1.22 3.10 -10.68
N GLU A 61 -2.53 2.95 -10.88
CA GLU A 61 -3.24 1.71 -10.56
C GLU A 61 -2.69 0.49 -11.30
N ASN A 62 -2.37 0.64 -12.59
CA ASN A 62 -1.80 -0.45 -13.39
C ASN A 62 -0.42 -0.85 -12.86
N LYS A 63 0.44 0.13 -12.56
CA LYS A 63 1.77 -0.13 -11.97
C LYS A 63 1.67 -0.76 -10.58
N LEU A 64 0.73 -0.33 -9.75
CA LEU A 64 0.47 -0.96 -8.45
C LEU A 64 0.14 -2.45 -8.62
N LYS A 65 -0.76 -2.80 -9.54
CA LYS A 65 -1.09 -4.20 -9.84
C LYS A 65 0.11 -5.01 -10.30
N GLU A 66 0.96 -4.44 -11.14
CA GLU A 66 2.20 -5.10 -11.59
C GLU A 66 3.19 -5.32 -10.45
N VAL A 67 3.44 -4.29 -9.63
CA VAL A 67 4.33 -4.37 -8.48
C VAL A 67 3.84 -5.41 -7.46
N LEU A 68 2.53 -5.45 -7.19
CA LEU A 68 1.96 -6.45 -6.28
C LEU A 68 2.10 -7.88 -6.82
N LYS A 69 1.92 -8.09 -8.13
CA LYS A 69 2.20 -9.38 -8.77
C LYS A 69 3.66 -9.78 -8.67
N LEU A 70 4.59 -8.84 -8.82
CA LEU A 70 6.02 -9.11 -8.68
C LEU A 70 6.38 -9.43 -7.21
N ALA A 71 5.82 -8.68 -6.26
CA ALA A 71 6.02 -8.94 -4.84
C ALA A 71 5.56 -10.36 -4.47
N ASP A 72 4.40 -10.79 -4.96
CA ASP A 72 3.88 -12.15 -4.80
C ASP A 72 4.77 -13.20 -5.49
N HIS A 73 5.09 -12.99 -6.77
CA HIS A 73 5.92 -13.90 -7.56
C HIS A 73 7.29 -14.16 -6.94
N TYR A 74 7.93 -13.14 -6.36
CA TYR A 74 9.23 -13.26 -5.72
C TYR A 74 9.14 -13.58 -4.21
N ASN A 75 7.95 -13.86 -3.69
CA ASN A 75 7.70 -14.10 -2.27
C ASN A 75 8.37 -13.03 -1.39
N PHE A 76 8.19 -11.77 -1.77
CA PHE A 76 8.85 -10.64 -1.14
C PHE A 76 8.39 -10.52 0.32
N LYS A 77 9.37 -10.48 1.22
CA LYS A 77 9.15 -10.26 2.65
C LYS A 77 9.44 -8.80 2.97
N PRO A 78 8.42 -7.93 3.11
CA PRO A 78 8.65 -6.54 3.45
C PRO A 78 9.26 -6.43 4.84
N TYR A 79 10.10 -5.42 5.07
CA TYR A 79 10.66 -5.17 6.40
C TYR A 79 9.57 -4.79 7.41
N TYR A 80 8.59 -3.98 6.98
CA TYR A 80 7.39 -3.68 7.76
C TYR A 80 6.23 -4.54 7.26
N GLY A 81 5.61 -5.28 8.17
CA GLY A 81 4.43 -6.10 7.90
C GLY A 81 3.18 -5.29 7.51
N ASP A 82 2.07 -6.00 7.34
CA ASP A 82 0.75 -5.38 7.17
C ASP A 82 0.40 -4.58 8.45
N PRO A 83 0.17 -3.25 8.35
CA PRO A 83 -0.06 -2.41 9.53
C PRO A 83 -1.36 -2.73 10.29
N PHE A 84 -2.25 -3.56 9.73
CA PHE A 84 -3.50 -3.98 10.37
C PHE A 84 -3.49 -5.43 10.82
N LYS A 85 -2.36 -6.14 10.67
CA LYS A 85 -2.19 -7.49 11.22
C LYS A 85 -1.18 -7.43 12.34
N GLU A 86 -1.57 -7.92 13.51
CA GLU A 86 -0.61 -8.19 14.57
C GLU A 86 0.39 -9.24 14.06
N GLU A 87 1.69 -8.95 14.21
CA GLU A 87 2.68 -10.02 14.16
C GLU A 87 2.33 -10.99 15.29
N ILE A 88 2.00 -12.24 14.97
CA ILE A 88 1.97 -13.31 15.95
C ILE A 88 3.43 -13.50 16.40
N LEU A 89 3.85 -12.76 17.42
CA LEU A 89 5.08 -13.01 18.13
C LEU A 89 4.92 -14.36 18.82
N LEU A 90 5.29 -15.43 18.13
CA LEU A 90 5.58 -16.72 18.74
C LEU A 90 6.83 -16.52 19.60
N HIS A 91 6.65 -16.03 20.82
CA HIS A 91 7.63 -16.14 21.87
C HIS A 91 7.78 -17.64 22.18
N ASN A 92 8.86 -18.23 21.68
CA ASN A 92 9.37 -19.52 22.16
C ASN A 92 10.10 -19.33 23.49
#